data_AF-A0AAP8N7A9-F1
#
_entry.id   AF-A0AAP8N7A9-F1
#
_cell.length_a   1.000
_cell.length_b   1.000
_cell.length_c   1.000
_cell.angle_alpha   90.00
_cell.angle_beta   90.00
_cell.angle_gamma   90.00
#
_symmetry.space_group_name_H-M   'P 1'
#
loop_
_entity.id
_entity.type
_entity.pdbx_description
1 polymer ?
#
loop_
_entity_poly.entity_id
_entity_poly.type
_entity_poly.pdbx_seq_one_letter_code
_entity_poly.pdbx_strand_id
1 'polypeptide(L)'
;RLTRIPEDDLEQQMEALRHFKLAHRLRVAASEIAGSLPLMKVSDYLTWLAEAILEQVLALAWRQTVAKYGTPLRTDGSVCDPGFIIVGYGKVGGLELGH
;
A
#
# COMPACT_ATOMS: atom_id res chain seq x y z
N ARG A 1 12.40 -3.09 -0.38
CA ARG A 1 12.85 -4.30 0.36
C ARG A 1 12.00 -5.55 0.05
N LEU A 2 10.92 -5.45 -0.74
CA LEU A 2 10.08 -6.59 -1.14
C LEU A 2 10.72 -7.53 -2.17
N THR A 3 11.73 -7.08 -2.93
CA THR A 3 12.41 -7.86 -3.99
C THR A 3 13.22 -9.07 -3.52
N ARG A 4 13.31 -9.32 -2.19
CA ARG A 4 14.07 -10.46 -1.63
C ARG A 4 13.18 -11.50 -0.96
N ILE A 5 11.88 -11.31 -0.94
CA ILE A 5 10.93 -12.23 -0.32
C ILE A 5 10.36 -13.11 -1.43
N PRO A 6 10.32 -14.44 -1.25
CA PRO A 6 9.71 -15.33 -2.23
C PRO A 6 8.30 -14.87 -2.62
N GLU A 7 7.97 -14.94 -3.91
CA GLU A 7 6.68 -14.43 -4.42
C GLU A 7 5.48 -15.28 -3.95
N ASP A 8 5.74 -16.52 -3.56
CA ASP A 8 4.80 -17.51 -3.05
C ASP A 8 4.61 -17.45 -1.52
N ASP A 9 5.44 -16.72 -0.79
CA ASP A 9 5.32 -16.56 0.66
C ASP A 9 4.54 -15.28 1.04
N LEU A 10 3.21 -15.41 1.07
CA LEU A 10 2.31 -14.31 1.45
C LEU A 10 2.57 -13.80 2.87
N GLU A 11 2.90 -14.70 3.80
CA GLU A 11 3.08 -14.33 5.19
C GLU A 11 4.26 -13.38 5.34
N GLN A 12 5.40 -13.72 4.74
CA GLN A 12 6.57 -12.85 4.72
C GLN A 12 6.31 -11.54 3.96
N GLN A 13 5.56 -11.58 2.85
CA GLN A 13 5.20 -10.36 2.11
C GLN A 13 4.37 -9.40 2.96
N MET A 14 3.36 -9.93 3.67
CA MET A 14 2.54 -9.13 4.58
C MET A 14 3.35 -8.63 5.77
N GLU A 15 4.26 -9.44 6.32
CA GLU A 15 5.12 -9.02 7.43
C GLU A 15 6.08 -7.90 7.02
N ALA A 16 6.64 -7.96 5.81
CA ALA A 16 7.45 -6.89 5.29
C ALA A 16 6.69 -5.58 5.11
N LEU A 17 5.43 -5.63 4.68
CA LEU A 17 4.56 -4.45 4.60
C LEU A 17 4.28 -3.87 6.00
N ARG A 18 4.05 -4.72 7.02
CA ARG A 18 3.86 -4.27 8.40
C ARG A 18 5.12 -3.61 8.97
N HIS A 19 6.28 -4.21 8.76
CA HIS A 19 7.56 -3.61 9.15
C HIS A 19 7.83 -2.29 8.43
N PHE A 20 7.54 -2.22 7.13
CA PHE A 20 7.67 -0.99 6.34
C PHE A 20 6.78 0.14 6.91
N LYS A 21 5.50 -0.16 7.15
CA LYS A 21 4.56 0.78 7.81
C LYS A 21 5.11 1.27 9.15
N LEU A 22 5.54 0.36 10.02
CA LEU A 22 6.01 0.70 11.36
C LEU A 22 7.27 1.57 11.31
N ALA A 23 8.25 1.19 10.49
CA ALA A 23 9.50 1.94 10.32
C ALA A 23 9.24 3.35 9.80
N HIS A 24 8.37 3.50 8.79
CA HIS A 24 8.04 4.81 8.24
C HIS A 24 7.25 5.67 9.23
N ARG A 25 6.30 5.09 9.98
CA ARG A 25 5.55 5.82 11.00
C ARG A 25 6.45 6.31 12.14
N LEU A 26 7.36 5.45 12.61
CA LEU A 26 8.37 5.84 13.60
C LEU A 26 9.25 6.98 13.08
N ARG A 27 9.72 6.88 11.82
CA ARG A 27 10.55 7.92 11.19
C ARG A 27 9.83 9.27 11.14
N VAL A 28 8.56 9.31 10.75
CA VAL A 28 7.78 10.55 10.72
C VAL A 28 7.62 11.14 12.10
N ALA A 29 7.22 10.33 13.09
CA ALA A 29 7.05 10.79 14.46
C ALA A 29 8.37 11.35 15.03
N ALA A 30 9.50 10.68 14.77
CA ALA A 30 10.81 11.16 15.18
C ALA A 30 11.19 12.47 14.48
N SER A 31 10.94 12.59 13.17
CA SER A 31 11.21 13.80 12.40
C SER A 31 10.37 14.99 12.82
N GLU A 32 9.10 14.76 13.19
CA GLU A 32 8.18 15.74 13.75
C GLU A 32 8.68 16.25 15.11
N ILE A 33 9.02 15.33 16.04
CA ILE A 33 9.55 15.69 17.37
C ILE A 33 10.89 16.43 17.26
N ALA A 34 11.75 16.03 16.32
CA ALA A 34 13.04 16.69 16.09
C ALA A 34 12.90 18.04 15.36
N GLY A 35 11.70 18.45 14.92
CA GLY A 35 11.47 19.68 14.16
C GLY A 35 12.03 19.67 12.74
N SER A 36 12.49 18.51 12.25
CA SER A 36 13.07 18.33 10.90
C SER A 36 12.02 18.16 9.80
N LEU A 37 10.77 17.88 10.17
CA LEU A 37 9.62 17.81 9.27
C LEU A 37 8.52 18.76 9.76
N PRO A 38 8.06 19.73 8.95
CA PRO A 38 6.96 20.60 9.34
C PRO A 38 5.68 19.80 9.62
N LEU A 39 4.90 20.20 10.63
CA LEU A 39 3.62 19.56 10.99
C LEU A 39 2.68 19.46 9.78
N MET A 40 2.63 20.51 8.96
CA MET A 40 1.82 20.55 7.74
C MET A 40 2.21 19.51 6.69
N LYS A 41 3.35 18.83 6.84
CA LYS A 41 3.84 17.78 5.94
C LYS A 41 3.74 16.37 6.51
N VAL A 42 3.32 16.23 7.77
CA VAL A 42 3.12 14.92 8.41
C VAL A 42 1.95 14.19 7.74
N SER A 43 0.81 14.85 7.58
CA SER A 43 -0.39 14.23 6.98
C SER A 43 -0.22 13.83 5.52
N ASP A 44 0.43 14.68 4.72
CA ASP A 44 0.82 14.38 3.32
C ASP A 44 1.60 13.06 3.28
N TYR A 45 2.66 12.96 4.10
CA TYR A 45 3.53 11.80 4.13
C TYR A 45 2.79 10.53 4.57
N LEU A 46 1.96 10.63 5.62
CA LEU A 46 1.19 9.48 6.09
C LEU A 46 0.18 9.02 5.04
N THR A 47 -0.38 9.94 4.27
CA THR A 47 -1.29 9.62 3.16
C THR A 47 -0.56 8.91 2.03
N TRP A 48 0.59 9.41 1.59
CA TRP A 48 1.40 8.72 0.58
C TRP A 48 1.90 7.36 1.05
N LEU A 49 2.21 7.21 2.35
CA LEU A 49 2.56 5.92 2.93
C LEU A 49 1.38 4.93 2.83
N ALA A 50 0.16 5.39 3.11
CA ALA A 50 -1.04 4.56 3.00
C ALA A 50 -1.30 4.15 1.56
N GLU A 51 -1.19 5.07 0.59
CA GLU A 51 -1.35 4.80 -0.84
C GLU A 51 -0.33 3.77 -1.34
N ALA A 52 0.96 3.95 -1.00
CA ALA A 52 2.01 3.02 -1.40
C ALA A 52 1.79 1.61 -0.83
N ILE A 53 1.26 1.50 0.39
CA ILE A 53 0.91 0.20 0.98
C ILE A 53 -0.30 -0.41 0.26
N LEU A 54 -1.34 0.38 -0.02
CA LEU A 54 -2.54 -0.09 -0.71
C LEU A 54 -2.23 -0.60 -2.12
N GLU A 55 -1.35 0.09 -2.86
CA GLU A 55 -0.89 -0.35 -4.17
C GLU A 55 -0.25 -1.75 -4.10
N GLN A 56 0.63 -1.98 -3.12
CA GLN A 56 1.26 -3.29 -2.95
C GLN A 56 0.29 -4.38 -2.51
N VAL A 57 -0.64 -4.05 -1.60
CA VAL A 57 -1.68 -4.98 -1.17
C VAL A 57 -2.61 -5.37 -2.33
N LEU A 58 -2.97 -4.40 -3.19
CA LEU A 58 -3.78 -4.67 -4.38
C LEU A 58 -3.05 -5.60 -5.36
N ALA A 59 -1.77 -5.34 -5.61
CA ALA A 59 -0.95 -6.20 -6.48
C ALA A 59 -0.84 -7.64 -5.92
N LEU A 60 -0.67 -7.79 -4.61
CA LEU A 60 -0.65 -9.09 -3.93
C LEU A 60 -1.99 -9.83 -4.05
N ALA A 61 -3.09 -9.15 -3.74
CA ALA A 61 -4.43 -9.71 -3.81
C ALA A 61 -4.80 -10.13 -5.24
N TRP A 62 -4.41 -9.32 -6.23
CA TRP A 62 -4.60 -9.64 -7.64
C TRP A 62 -3.87 -10.92 -8.03
N ARG A 63 -2.55 -11.02 -7.74
CA ARG A 63 -1.76 -12.23 -8.05
C ARG A 63 -2.37 -13.49 -7.46
N GLN A 64 -2.83 -13.43 -6.21
CA GLN A 64 -3.45 -14.59 -5.55
C GLN A 64 -4.80 -14.96 -6.16
N THR A 65 -5.63 -13.96 -6.48
CA THR A 65 -6.94 -14.19 -7.08
C THR A 65 -6.78 -14.82 -8.45
N VAL A 66 -5.86 -14.31 -9.28
CA VAL A 66 -5.55 -14.87 -10.59
C VAL A 66 -4.96 -16.28 -10.49
N ALA A 67 -4.04 -16.52 -9.55
CA ALA A 67 -3.47 -17.86 -9.35
C ALA A 67 -4.52 -18.91 -8.97
N LYS A 68 -5.55 -18.50 -8.21
CA LYS A 68 -6.60 -19.41 -7.73
C LYS A 68 -7.74 -19.60 -8.72
N TYR A 69 -8.15 -18.55 -9.42
CA TYR A 69 -9.37 -18.55 -10.23
C TYR A 69 -9.13 -18.31 -11.74
N GLY A 70 -7.89 -18.07 -12.14
CA GLY A 70 -7.52 -17.67 -13.50
C GLY A 70 -7.62 -16.17 -13.74
N THR A 71 -7.07 -15.72 -14.86
CA THR A 71 -7.11 -14.30 -15.24
C THR A 71 -8.47 -13.91 -15.78
N PRO A 72 -9.10 -12.83 -15.29
CA PRO A 72 -10.38 -12.36 -15.82
C PRO A 72 -10.28 -12.01 -17.31
N LEU A 73 -11.31 -12.35 -18.06
CA LEU A 73 -11.43 -12.03 -19.48
C LEU A 73 -12.49 -10.94 -19.68
N ARG A 74 -12.24 -10.03 -20.62
CA ARG A 74 -13.24 -9.08 -21.11
C ARG A 74 -14.25 -9.79 -22.00
N THR A 75 -15.34 -9.09 -22.34
CA THR A 75 -16.41 -9.60 -23.19
C THR A 75 -15.94 -10.06 -24.58
N ASP A 76 -14.83 -9.52 -25.07
CA ASP A 76 -14.18 -9.88 -26.34
C ASP A 76 -13.17 -11.05 -26.22
N GLY A 77 -13.04 -11.64 -25.02
CA GLY A 77 -12.09 -12.72 -24.74
C GLY A 77 -10.66 -12.27 -24.47
N SER A 78 -10.35 -10.97 -24.53
CA SER A 78 -9.04 -10.44 -24.17
C SER A 78 -8.82 -10.49 -22.65
N VAL A 79 -7.55 -10.62 -22.24
CA VAL A 79 -7.18 -10.55 -20.81
C VAL A 79 -7.51 -9.17 -20.26
N CYS A 80 -8.16 -9.14 -19.11
CA CYS A 80 -8.40 -7.93 -18.35
C CYS A 80 -7.19 -7.63 -17.44
N ASP A 81 -6.73 -6.38 -17.43
CA ASP A 81 -5.97 -5.86 -16.28
C ASP A 81 -6.90 -5.84 -15.03
N PRO A 82 -6.41 -5.51 -13.83
CA PRO A 82 -7.25 -5.57 -12.63
C PRO A 82 -8.59 -4.84 -12.75
N GLY A 83 -8.67 -3.76 -13.55
CA GLY A 83 -9.89 -2.97 -13.74
C GLY A 83 -10.48 -2.46 -12.43
N PHE A 84 -9.66 -2.44 -11.37
CA PHE A 84 -10.06 -2.32 -9.99
C PHE A 84 -9.49 -1.03 -9.42
N ILE A 85 -10.34 -0.28 -8.72
CA ILE A 85 -9.96 0.97 -8.07
C ILE A 85 -10.27 0.91 -6.58
N ILE A 86 -9.44 1.59 -5.80
CA ILE A 86 -9.66 1.83 -4.38
C ILE A 86 -9.98 3.33 -4.23
N VAL A 87 -11.12 3.65 -3.61
CA VAL A 87 -11.52 5.04 -3.37
C VAL A 87 -11.31 5.37 -1.90
N GLY A 88 -10.41 6.31 -1.62
CA GLY A 88 -10.16 6.81 -0.27
C GLY A 88 -11.19 7.88 0.13
N TYR A 89 -11.91 7.65 1.23
CA TYR A 89 -12.83 8.62 1.83
C TYR A 89 -12.30 9.13 3.18
N GLY A 90 -12.94 10.16 3.73
CA GLY A 90 -12.59 10.73 5.03
C GLY A 90 -11.18 11.31 5.07
N LYS A 91 -10.43 11.09 6.15
CA LYS A 91 -9.07 11.63 6.32
C LYS A 91 -8.10 11.19 5.23
N VAL A 92 -8.22 9.96 4.75
CA VAL A 92 -7.37 9.46 3.63
C VAL A 92 -7.69 10.26 2.37
N GLY A 93 -8.97 10.40 2.02
CA GLY A 93 -9.41 11.17 0.86
C GLY A 93 -9.16 12.68 0.97
N GLY A 94 -9.08 13.19 2.20
CA GLY A 94 -8.77 14.60 2.51
C GLY A 94 -7.28 14.91 2.70
N LEU A 95 -6.38 13.92 2.59
CA LEU A 95 -4.94 14.07 2.89
C LEU A 95 -4.63 14.48 4.35
N GLU A 96 -5.53 14.12 5.28
CA GLU A 96 -5.47 14.48 6.70
C GLU A 96 -5.18 13.26 7.60
N LEU A 97 -4.46 12.28 7.08
CA LEU A 97 -4.07 11.11 7.86
C LEU A 97 -3.21 11.50 9.06
N GLY A 98 -3.55 10.93 10.23
CA GLY A 98 -2.81 11.07 11.48
C GLY A 98 -2.16 9.76 11.90
N HIS A 99 -1.30 9.83 12.93
CA HIS A 99 -0.63 8.66 13.50
C HIS A 99 -1.59 7.62 14.06
#